data_AF-A0A3L6FQ44-F1
#
_entry.id   AF-A0A3L6FQ44-F1
#
_cell.length_a   1.000
_cell.length_b   1.000
_cell.length_c   1.000
_cell.angle_alpha   90.00
_cell.angle_beta   90.00
_cell.angle_gamma   90.00
#
_symmetry.space_group_name_H-M   'P 1'
#
loop_
_entity.id
_entity.type
_entity.pdbx_description
1 polymer ?
#
loop_
_entity_poly.entity_id
_entity_poly.type
_entity_poly.pdbx_seq_one_letter_code
_entity_poly.pdbx_strand_id
1 'polypeptide(L)'
;MIRLPMYAAFSLLATASAAYYAFSSREQFYPAMVYLSTSKICFVLLLNTGLVAMCVAWQLARRLFLGSLREAEVERLNEQSWREVIEILFAVTIFRQDFSVSFLAMVAALLLVKALHWLAQKRVEYIETTPSVPLLSHIRIVSFMVFLLTVDCLFLSNSLRSLIQKREASVAIFFSFEYTILATSTLSTFVKYIFYVSDMLMEGQWERKAVYTFYLELISDLVHLSLYMLFFIAIFLNYGVPLHLIRELYETFRSFRIRIADYIRYRKITSNMNERFPEATSEELDASDATCIICREEMTTAKKLLCGHLFHVHCLRSWLERQHTCPTCRAPIVPADNGRAASSRQHGAQAGVQPGVFLFLYFSDLISLPHIFLF
;
A
#
# COMPACT_ATOMS: atom_id res chain seq x y z
N MET A 1 25.62 2.35 22.11
CA MET A 1 24.34 1.67 21.81
C MET A 1 24.64 0.19 21.54
N ILE A 2 23.95 -0.73 22.21
CA ILE A 2 24.15 -2.18 22.02
C ILE A 2 23.60 -2.57 20.64
N ARG A 3 24.39 -3.27 19.81
CA ARG A 3 23.94 -3.79 18.52
C ARG A 3 22.89 -4.89 18.75
N LEU A 4 21.84 -4.96 17.92
CA LEU A 4 20.78 -5.98 18.01
C LEU A 4 21.28 -7.42 18.27
N PRO A 5 22.32 -7.97 17.59
CA PRO A 5 22.76 -9.33 17.86
C PRO A 5 23.28 -9.53 19.30
N MET A 6 23.93 -8.52 19.88
CA MET A 6 24.37 -8.59 21.27
C MET A 6 23.18 -8.53 22.22
N TYR A 7 22.22 -7.63 21.95
CA TYR A 7 20.98 -7.56 22.74
C TYR A 7 20.17 -8.87 22.69
N ALA A 8 20.05 -9.46 21.49
CA ALA A 8 19.40 -10.76 21.30
C ALA A 8 20.11 -11.87 22.08
N ALA A 9 21.45 -11.92 22.03
CA ALA A 9 22.24 -12.90 22.80
C ALA A 9 22.04 -12.75 24.30
N PHE A 10 22.11 -11.52 24.85
CA PHE A 10 21.86 -11.27 26.27
C PHE A 10 20.43 -11.63 26.69
N SER A 11 19.43 -11.29 25.87
CA SER A 11 18.03 -11.64 26.12
C SER A 11 17.82 -13.15 26.17
N LEU A 12 18.36 -13.88 25.19
CA LEU A 12 18.27 -15.34 25.13
C LEU A 12 18.97 -16.02 26.31
N LEU A 13 20.16 -15.52 26.69
CA LEU A 13 20.89 -16.03 27.84
C LEU A 13 20.15 -15.79 29.16
N ALA A 14 19.56 -14.60 29.34
CA ALA A 14 18.77 -14.28 30.53
C ALA A 14 17.54 -15.20 30.65
N THR A 15 16.82 -15.42 29.55
CA THR A 15 15.65 -16.31 29.53
C THR A 15 16.04 -17.77 29.70
N ALA A 16 17.13 -18.23 29.09
CA ALA A 16 17.66 -19.58 29.29
C ALA A 16 18.08 -19.81 30.75
N SER A 17 18.70 -18.81 31.38
CA SER A 17 19.10 -18.86 32.79
C SER A 17 17.87 -18.93 33.71
N ALA A 18 16.84 -18.13 33.45
CA ALA A 18 15.59 -18.16 34.20
C ALA A 18 14.85 -19.49 34.04
N ALA A 19 14.82 -20.05 32.83
CA ALA A 19 14.26 -21.38 32.57
C ALA A 19 15.05 -22.47 33.31
N TYR A 20 16.38 -22.44 33.21
CA TYR A 20 17.25 -23.38 33.93
C TYR A 20 17.04 -23.31 35.44
N TYR A 21 16.95 -22.11 36.01
CA TYR A 21 16.63 -21.93 37.43
C TYR A 21 15.26 -22.50 37.80
N ALA A 22 14.24 -22.28 36.97
CA ALA A 22 12.90 -22.80 37.21
C ALA A 22 12.85 -24.33 37.22
N PHE A 23 13.56 -24.99 36.30
CA PHE A 23 13.61 -26.45 36.20
C PHE A 23 14.55 -27.11 37.21
N SER A 24 15.63 -26.44 37.61
CA SER A 24 16.54 -26.96 38.64
C SER A 24 15.97 -26.82 40.05
N SER A 25 15.21 -25.77 40.32
CA SER A 25 14.54 -25.58 41.62
C SER A 25 13.26 -26.40 41.76
N ARG A 26 12.62 -26.78 40.64
CA ARG A 26 11.38 -27.55 40.62
C ARG A 26 11.60 -28.82 39.81
N GLU A 27 11.78 -29.95 40.50
CA GLU A 27 12.04 -31.27 39.90
C GLU A 27 10.95 -31.77 38.93
N GLN A 28 9.76 -31.15 38.98
CA GLN A 28 8.61 -31.50 38.15
C GLN A 28 8.31 -30.43 37.09
N PHE A 29 7.93 -30.87 35.88
CA PHE A 29 7.63 -30.01 34.73
C PHE A 29 6.49 -29.01 34.99
N TYR A 30 5.37 -29.45 35.57
CA TYR A 30 4.19 -28.61 35.74
C TYR A 30 4.46 -27.43 36.71
N PRO A 31 5.01 -27.64 37.92
CA PRO A 31 5.41 -26.54 38.78
C PRO A 31 6.42 -25.59 38.13
N ALA A 32 7.39 -26.09 37.35
CA ALA A 32 8.35 -25.25 36.63
C ALA A 32 7.65 -24.32 35.61
N MET A 33 6.72 -24.86 34.81
CA MET A 33 5.93 -24.06 33.86
C MET A 33 5.07 -23.02 34.56
N VAL A 34 4.41 -23.39 35.66
CA VAL A 34 3.62 -22.44 36.45
C VAL A 34 4.50 -21.32 37.02
N TYR A 35 5.74 -21.61 37.45
CA TYR A 35 6.67 -20.55 37.88
C TYR A 35 6.99 -19.56 36.78
N LEU A 36 7.32 -20.07 35.59
CA LEU A 36 7.71 -19.25 34.44
C LEU A 36 6.56 -18.35 33.99
N SER A 37 5.31 -18.82 34.06
CA SER A 37 4.13 -18.04 33.66
C SER A 37 3.58 -17.10 34.74
N THR A 38 3.81 -17.40 36.03
CA THR A 38 3.29 -16.59 37.15
C THR A 38 4.29 -15.58 37.71
N SER A 39 5.59 -15.88 37.62
CA SER A 39 6.64 -14.98 38.09
C SER A 39 6.75 -13.77 37.16
N LYS A 40 6.56 -12.56 37.71
CA LYS A 40 6.63 -11.30 36.96
C LYS A 40 7.94 -11.15 36.18
N ILE A 41 9.07 -11.54 36.78
CA ILE A 41 10.40 -11.42 36.16
C ILE A 41 10.54 -12.40 34.98
N CYS A 42 10.19 -13.67 35.19
CA CYS A 42 10.25 -14.69 34.14
C CYS A 42 9.32 -14.33 32.98
N PHE A 43 8.12 -13.84 33.30
CA PHE A 43 7.16 -13.38 32.32
C PHE A 43 7.69 -12.22 31.45
N VAL A 44 8.34 -11.21 32.05
CA VAL A 44 8.98 -10.11 31.31
C VAL A 44 10.11 -10.61 30.43
N LEU A 45 10.95 -11.54 30.90
CA LEU A 45 12.02 -12.14 30.10
C LEU A 45 11.48 -12.92 28.89
N LEU A 46 10.39 -13.68 29.07
CA LEU A 46 9.71 -14.39 28.00
C LEU A 46 9.12 -13.43 26.95
N LEU A 47 8.47 -12.34 27.39
CA LEU A 47 7.99 -11.29 26.48
C LEU A 47 9.13 -10.63 25.70
N ASN A 48 10.24 -10.30 26.37
CA ASN A 48 11.42 -9.73 25.74
C ASN A 48 12.03 -10.68 24.70
N THR A 49 12.01 -11.98 24.97
CA THR A 49 12.45 -13.00 24.01
C THR A 49 11.52 -13.08 22.81
N GLY A 50 10.21 -12.95 23.02
CA GLY A 50 9.23 -12.83 21.95
C GLY A 50 9.49 -11.62 21.05
N LEU A 51 9.79 -10.45 21.63
CA LEU A 51 10.16 -9.24 20.88
C LEU A 51 11.45 -9.46 20.06
N VAL A 52 12.46 -10.09 20.65
CA VAL A 52 13.70 -10.44 19.93
C VAL A 52 13.40 -11.38 18.75
N ALA A 53 12.56 -12.39 18.95
CA ALA A 53 12.16 -13.31 17.88
C ALA A 53 11.45 -12.56 16.73
N MET A 54 10.59 -11.59 17.05
CA MET A 54 9.94 -10.73 16.06
C MET A 54 10.93 -9.86 15.28
N CYS A 55 11.92 -9.25 15.94
CA CYS A 55 12.99 -8.50 15.27
C CYS A 55 13.84 -9.40 14.36
N VAL A 56 14.14 -10.62 14.79
CA VAL A 56 14.87 -11.60 13.96
C VAL A 56 14.02 -12.01 12.75
N ALA A 57 12.72 -12.25 12.92
CA ALA A 57 11.82 -12.56 11.83
C ALA A 57 11.75 -11.43 10.79
N TRP A 58 11.69 -10.17 11.25
CA TRP A 58 11.80 -8.98 10.40
C TRP A 58 13.10 -8.96 9.59
N GLN A 59 14.25 -9.10 10.27
CA GLN A 59 15.55 -9.12 9.61
C GLN A 59 15.65 -10.25 8.58
N LEU A 60 15.14 -11.43 8.91
CA LEU A 60 15.16 -12.59 8.02
C LEU A 60 14.31 -12.33 6.78
N ALA A 61 13.05 -11.89 6.94
CA ALA A 61 12.17 -11.55 5.82
C ALA A 61 12.78 -10.46 4.94
N ARG A 62 13.32 -9.40 5.54
CA ARG A 62 14.03 -8.33 4.83
C ARG A 62 15.20 -8.88 4.02
N ARG A 63 16.08 -9.69 4.61
CA ARG A 63 17.28 -10.20 3.94
C ARG A 63 16.95 -11.20 2.82
N LEU A 64 16.00 -12.10 3.05
CA LEU A 64 15.61 -13.13 2.08
C LEU A 64 14.93 -12.53 0.84
N PHE A 65 13.97 -11.63 1.06
CA PHE A 65 13.10 -11.15 -0.02
C PHE A 65 13.48 -9.77 -0.55
N LEU A 66 13.90 -8.84 0.31
CA LEU A 66 14.00 -7.41 -0.05
C LEU A 66 15.46 -6.93 -0.20
N GLY A 67 16.41 -7.58 0.46
CA GLY A 67 17.80 -7.13 0.53
C GLY A 67 17.96 -5.82 1.30
N SER A 68 18.48 -4.78 0.64
CA SER A 68 18.67 -3.44 1.22
C SER A 68 17.42 -2.58 1.05
N LEU A 69 16.90 -2.05 2.17
CA LEU A 69 15.80 -1.09 2.18
C LEU A 69 16.23 0.24 1.56
N ARG A 70 15.33 0.84 0.79
CA ARG A 70 15.51 2.15 0.14
C ARG A 70 14.90 3.25 1.00
N GLU A 71 15.33 4.49 0.81
CA GLU A 71 14.84 5.63 1.62
C GLU A 71 13.33 5.80 1.54
N ALA A 72 12.75 5.75 0.33
CA ALA A 72 11.30 5.83 0.13
C ALA A 72 10.51 4.71 0.84
N GLU A 73 11.14 3.55 1.06
CA GLU A 73 10.52 2.45 1.79
C GLU A 73 10.56 2.70 3.30
N VAL A 74 11.68 3.20 3.80
CA VAL A 74 11.84 3.56 5.22
C VAL A 74 10.91 4.71 5.59
N GLU A 75 10.79 5.72 4.73
CA GLU A 75 9.86 6.84 4.91
C GLU A 75 8.42 6.34 4.99
N ARG A 76 7.99 5.51 4.03
CA ARG A 76 6.65 4.90 4.01
C ARG A 76 6.37 4.07 5.27
N LEU A 77 7.35 3.29 5.73
CA LEU A 77 7.25 2.50 6.96
C LEU A 77 7.07 3.41 8.18
N ASN A 78 7.89 4.45 8.30
CA ASN A 78 7.85 5.37 9.45
C ASN A 78 6.49 6.08 9.53
N GLU A 79 6.06 6.66 8.42
CA GLU A 79 4.78 7.36 8.34
C GLU A 79 3.59 6.47 8.71
N GLN A 80 3.55 5.23 8.22
CA GLN A 80 2.42 4.33 8.44
C GLN A 80 2.46 3.67 9.80
N SER A 81 3.64 3.27 10.28
CA SER A 81 3.78 2.57 11.57
C SER A 81 3.18 3.38 12.73
N TRP A 82 3.42 4.69 12.75
CA TRP A 82 2.86 5.57 13.79
C TRP A 82 1.33 5.64 13.74
N ARG A 83 0.77 5.75 12.53
CA ARG A 83 -0.69 5.79 12.33
C ARG A 83 -1.37 4.52 12.83
N GLU A 84 -0.77 3.38 12.52
CA GLU A 84 -1.32 2.06 12.82
C GLU A 84 -1.23 1.73 14.30
N VAL A 85 -0.16 2.18 14.97
CA VAL A 85 -0.06 2.10 16.43
C VAL A 85 -1.20 2.88 17.08
N ILE A 86 -1.52 4.08 16.60
CA ILE A 86 -2.65 4.87 17.12
C ILE A 86 -3.98 4.16 16.90
N GLU A 87 -4.21 3.57 15.72
CA GLU A 87 -5.43 2.83 15.41
C GLU A 87 -5.60 1.59 16.29
N ILE A 88 -4.51 0.84 16.51
CA ILE A 88 -4.49 -0.30 17.44
C ILE A 88 -4.76 0.15 18.87
N LEU A 89 -4.18 1.28 19.31
CA LEU A 89 -4.46 1.82 20.65
C LEU A 89 -5.95 2.14 20.80
N PHE A 90 -6.59 2.75 19.80
CA PHE A 90 -8.03 2.95 19.80
C PHE A 90 -8.80 1.62 19.80
N ALA A 91 -8.38 0.63 19.02
CA ALA A 91 -9.02 -0.69 19.02
C ALA A 91 -8.93 -1.38 20.40
N VAL A 92 -7.78 -1.28 21.08
CA VAL A 92 -7.58 -1.83 22.44
C VAL A 92 -8.55 -1.21 23.45
N THR A 93 -8.91 0.08 23.30
CA THR A 93 -9.89 0.72 24.20
C THR A 93 -11.29 0.13 24.07
N ILE A 94 -11.68 -0.28 22.86
CA ILE A 94 -12.99 -0.91 22.58
C ILE A 94 -13.01 -2.34 23.16
N PHE A 95 -11.93 -3.09 22.98
CA PHE A 95 -11.81 -4.49 23.41
C PHE A 95 -11.09 -4.66 24.75
N ARG A 96 -11.21 -3.69 25.66
CA ARG A 96 -10.44 -3.66 26.92
C ARG A 96 -10.59 -4.94 27.75
N GLN A 97 -11.76 -5.58 27.71
CA GLN A 97 -12.06 -6.78 28.50
C GLN A 97 -11.28 -8.02 28.01
N ASP A 98 -10.85 -8.05 26.75
CA ASP A 98 -10.12 -9.16 26.13
C ASP A 98 -8.59 -9.00 26.18
N PHE A 99 -8.10 -8.00 26.93
CA PHE A 99 -6.67 -7.71 26.99
C PHE A 99 -5.90 -8.87 27.64
N SER A 100 -5.11 -9.56 26.81
CA SER A 100 -4.35 -10.75 27.18
C SER A 100 -2.97 -10.75 26.52
N VAL A 101 -2.08 -11.62 27.00
CA VAL A 101 -0.73 -11.76 26.45
C VAL A 101 -0.77 -12.26 25.00
N SER A 102 -1.67 -13.20 24.72
CA SER A 102 -1.94 -13.69 23.37
C SER A 102 -2.45 -12.57 22.45
N PHE A 103 -3.32 -11.69 22.95
CA PHE A 103 -3.76 -10.51 22.20
C PHE A 103 -2.58 -9.61 21.82
N LEU A 104 -1.70 -9.27 22.78
CA LEU A 104 -0.52 -8.44 22.51
C LEU A 104 0.41 -9.09 21.48
N ALA A 105 0.60 -10.41 21.55
CA ALA A 105 1.38 -11.16 20.56
C ALA A 105 0.74 -11.12 19.17
N MET A 106 -0.58 -11.25 19.06
CA MET A 106 -1.31 -11.13 17.79
C MET A 106 -1.22 -9.71 17.21
N VAL A 107 -1.28 -8.67 18.04
CA VAL A 107 -1.07 -7.27 17.63
C VAL A 107 0.35 -7.07 17.09
N ALA A 108 1.37 -7.56 17.80
CA ALA A 108 2.75 -7.47 17.34
C ALA A 108 2.97 -8.21 16.01
N ALA A 109 2.37 -9.40 15.85
CA ALA A 109 2.39 -10.15 14.60
C ALA A 109 1.70 -9.38 13.46
N LEU A 110 0.52 -8.81 13.71
CA LEU A 110 -0.21 -8.01 12.73
C LEU A 110 0.61 -6.80 12.26
N LEU A 111 1.23 -6.06 13.19
CA LEU A 111 2.10 -4.93 12.85
C LEU A 111 3.30 -5.33 11.98
N LEU A 112 3.93 -6.47 12.28
CA LEU A 112 5.01 -7.01 11.45
C LEU A 112 4.51 -7.35 10.05
N VAL A 113 3.38 -8.04 9.93
CA VAL A 113 2.79 -8.43 8.64
C VAL A 113 2.39 -7.19 7.84
N LYS A 114 1.75 -6.19 8.45
CA LYS A 114 1.42 -4.91 7.82
C LYS A 114 2.66 -4.18 7.29
N ALA A 115 3.73 -4.11 8.09
CA ALA A 115 4.99 -3.51 7.66
C ALA A 115 5.59 -4.21 6.44
N LEU A 116 5.57 -5.54 6.40
CA LEU A 116 6.03 -6.31 5.24
C LEU A 116 5.16 -6.07 3.99
N HIS A 117 3.85 -5.88 4.16
CA HIS A 117 2.94 -5.53 3.07
C HIS A 117 3.23 -4.16 2.48
N TRP A 118 3.46 -3.13 3.30
CA TRP A 118 3.81 -1.79 2.80
C TRP A 118 5.12 -1.81 2.00
N LEU A 119 6.08 -2.64 2.43
CA LEU A 119 7.32 -2.87 1.70
C LEU A 119 7.09 -3.57 0.36
N ALA A 120 6.25 -4.61 0.33
CA ALA A 120 5.90 -5.32 -0.91
C ALA A 120 5.27 -4.36 -1.93
N GLN A 121 4.28 -3.56 -1.50
CA GLN A 121 3.62 -2.56 -2.35
C GLN A 121 4.63 -1.55 -2.93
N LYS A 122 5.51 -0.98 -2.09
CA LYS A 122 6.53 -0.02 -2.54
C LYS A 122 7.60 -0.63 -3.44
N ARG A 123 7.87 -1.93 -3.31
CA ARG A 123 8.78 -2.65 -4.20
C ARG A 123 8.15 -2.89 -5.57
N VAL A 124 6.88 -3.26 -5.62
CA VAL A 124 6.16 -3.43 -6.89
C VAL A 124 6.09 -2.10 -7.64
N GLU A 125 5.71 -1.01 -6.97
CA GLU A 125 5.66 0.35 -7.56
C GLU A 125 7.03 0.79 -8.12
N TYR A 126 8.12 0.42 -7.45
CA TYR A 126 9.46 0.70 -7.96
C TYR A 126 9.84 -0.14 -9.18
N ILE A 127 9.53 -1.43 -9.15
CA ILE A 127 9.81 -2.32 -10.28
C ILE A 127 9.06 -1.83 -11.52
N GLU A 128 7.81 -1.37 -11.34
CA GLU A 128 7.00 -0.79 -12.43
C GLU A 128 7.62 0.46 -13.05
N THR A 129 8.29 1.29 -12.24
CA THR A 129 8.88 2.56 -12.68
C THR A 129 10.33 2.44 -13.15
N THR A 130 10.97 1.29 -12.94
CA THR A 130 12.37 1.06 -13.29
C THR A 130 12.50 0.35 -14.63
N PRO A 131 13.25 0.89 -15.61
CA PRO A 131 13.25 0.40 -16.99
C PRO A 131 13.91 -0.97 -17.18
N SER A 132 14.83 -1.37 -16.29
CA SER A 132 15.42 -2.71 -16.32
C SER A 132 15.70 -3.19 -14.90
N VAL A 133 15.16 -4.36 -14.58
CA VAL A 133 15.33 -5.03 -13.30
C VAL A 133 15.81 -6.45 -13.52
N PRO A 134 16.72 -6.98 -12.67
CA PRO A 134 17.24 -8.33 -12.87
C PRO A 134 16.18 -9.39 -12.56
N LEU A 135 16.25 -10.55 -13.23
CA LEU A 135 15.34 -11.69 -13.03
C LEU A 135 15.23 -12.11 -11.54
N LEU A 136 16.35 -12.05 -10.82
CA LEU A 136 16.39 -12.39 -9.40
C LEU A 136 15.51 -11.47 -8.54
N SER A 137 15.35 -10.20 -8.93
CA SER A 137 14.41 -9.28 -8.26
C SER A 137 12.96 -9.68 -8.51
N HIS A 138 12.62 -10.13 -9.73
CA HIS A 138 11.29 -10.65 -10.04
C HIS A 138 10.95 -11.92 -9.24
N ILE A 139 11.89 -12.87 -9.16
CA ILE A 139 11.70 -14.10 -8.38
C ILE A 139 11.50 -13.76 -6.89
N ARG A 140 12.29 -12.83 -6.36
CA ARG A 140 12.19 -12.37 -4.97
C ARG A 140 10.84 -11.71 -4.67
N ILE A 141 10.36 -10.80 -5.51
CA ILE A 141 9.08 -10.11 -5.23
C ILE A 141 7.87 -11.05 -5.38
N VAL A 142 7.88 -11.96 -6.36
CA VAL A 142 6.82 -12.95 -6.53
C VAL A 142 6.78 -13.92 -5.35
N SER A 143 7.93 -14.49 -4.98
CA SER A 143 8.00 -15.37 -3.80
C SER A 143 7.63 -14.65 -2.51
N PHE A 144 7.95 -13.35 -2.38
CA PHE A 144 7.54 -12.53 -1.24
C PHE A 144 6.02 -12.32 -1.17
N MET A 145 5.38 -11.96 -2.28
CA MET A 145 3.92 -11.80 -2.32
C MET A 145 3.18 -13.11 -2.05
N VAL A 146 3.67 -14.24 -2.58
CA VAL A 146 3.11 -15.57 -2.28
C VAL A 146 3.27 -15.94 -0.81
N PHE A 147 4.44 -15.66 -0.22
CA PHE A 147 4.67 -15.84 1.21
C PHE A 147 3.70 -15.01 2.05
N LEU A 148 3.53 -13.72 1.75
CA LEU A 148 2.60 -12.84 2.47
C LEU A 148 1.16 -13.32 2.37
N LEU A 149 0.68 -13.66 1.17
CA LEU A 149 -0.68 -14.17 0.99
C LEU A 149 -0.90 -15.48 1.77
N THR A 150 0.10 -16.36 1.81
CA THR A 150 0.04 -17.60 2.60
C THR A 150 -0.07 -17.29 4.09
N VAL A 151 0.74 -16.35 4.59
CA VAL A 151 0.71 -15.90 5.97
C VAL A 151 -0.67 -15.30 6.31
N ASP A 152 -1.21 -14.43 5.48
CA ASP A 152 -2.54 -13.83 5.69
C ASP A 152 -3.63 -14.88 5.73
N CYS A 153 -3.65 -15.83 4.78
CA CYS A 153 -4.63 -16.90 4.75
C CYS A 153 -4.53 -17.81 6.00
N LEU A 154 -3.32 -18.10 6.48
CA LEU A 154 -3.12 -18.88 7.71
C LEU A 154 -3.67 -18.13 8.93
N PHE A 155 -3.30 -16.86 9.13
CA PHE A 155 -3.78 -16.06 10.26
C PHE A 155 -5.29 -15.80 10.19
N LEU A 156 -5.82 -15.55 8.99
CA LEU A 156 -7.26 -15.43 8.75
C LEU A 156 -7.99 -16.72 9.10
N SER A 157 -7.49 -17.87 8.64
CA SER A 157 -8.11 -19.17 8.94
C SER A 157 -8.12 -19.46 10.44
N ASN A 158 -7.05 -19.13 11.16
CA ASN A 158 -6.98 -19.28 12.60
C ASN A 158 -7.96 -18.35 13.33
N SER A 159 -8.04 -17.09 12.90
CA SER A 159 -8.93 -16.08 13.50
C SER A 159 -10.40 -16.42 13.25
N LEU A 160 -10.75 -16.86 12.03
CA LEU A 160 -12.09 -17.31 11.67
C LEU A 160 -12.49 -18.58 12.44
N ARG A 161 -11.58 -19.55 12.60
CA ARG A 161 -11.84 -20.74 13.44
C ARG A 161 -12.15 -20.35 14.89
N SER A 162 -11.36 -19.44 15.46
CA SER A 162 -11.61 -18.92 16.81
C SER A 162 -12.96 -18.21 16.90
N LEU A 163 -13.35 -17.44 15.88
CA LEU A 163 -14.63 -16.75 15.84
C LEU A 163 -15.82 -17.73 15.78
N ILE A 164 -15.73 -18.74 14.91
CA ILE A 164 -16.78 -19.76 14.74
C ILE A 164 -16.94 -20.60 16.01
N GLN A 165 -15.83 -20.96 16.67
CA GLN A 165 -15.86 -21.80 17.86
C GLN A 165 -16.43 -21.06 19.07
N LYS A 166 -16.01 -19.81 19.30
CA LYS A 166 -16.46 -19.03 20.46
C LYS A 166 -17.86 -18.46 20.29
N ARG A 167 -18.32 -18.22 19.05
CA ARG A 167 -19.61 -17.57 18.71
C ARG A 167 -19.87 -16.21 19.36
N GLU A 168 -18.92 -15.69 20.15
CA GLU A 168 -18.95 -14.37 20.72
C GLU A 168 -18.22 -13.40 19.79
N ALA A 169 -18.83 -12.25 19.55
CA ALA A 169 -18.09 -11.12 19.05
C ALA A 169 -16.94 -10.86 20.03
N SER A 170 -15.72 -10.87 19.51
CA SER A 170 -14.50 -10.70 20.28
C SER A 170 -13.44 -10.11 19.36
N VAL A 171 -12.26 -9.83 19.91
CA VAL A 171 -11.09 -9.34 19.17
C VAL A 171 -10.77 -10.16 17.90
N ALA A 172 -11.18 -11.43 17.83
CA ALA A 172 -11.00 -12.25 16.63
C ALA A 172 -11.67 -11.64 15.38
N ILE A 173 -12.74 -10.86 15.50
CA ILE A 173 -13.37 -10.16 14.37
C ILE A 173 -12.41 -9.09 13.84
N PHE A 174 -11.79 -8.29 14.71
CA PHE A 174 -10.82 -7.26 14.34
C PHE A 174 -9.66 -7.86 13.54
N PHE A 175 -9.04 -8.94 14.03
CA PHE A 175 -7.96 -9.58 13.30
C PHE A 175 -8.42 -10.22 11.98
N SER A 176 -9.58 -10.89 11.96
CA SER A 176 -10.11 -11.50 10.73
C SER A 176 -10.32 -10.45 9.64
N PHE A 177 -10.84 -9.29 10.02
CA PHE A 177 -11.04 -8.16 9.12
C PHE A 177 -9.70 -7.61 8.60
N GLU A 178 -8.76 -7.33 9.49
CA GLU A 178 -7.43 -6.81 9.13
C GLU A 178 -6.68 -7.74 8.16
N TYR A 179 -6.68 -9.05 8.44
CA TYR A 179 -6.06 -10.04 7.54
C TYR A 179 -6.83 -10.21 6.22
N THR A 180 -8.15 -9.97 6.21
CA THR A 180 -8.93 -9.97 4.95
C THR A 180 -8.52 -8.80 4.06
N ILE A 181 -8.34 -7.60 4.61
CA ILE A 181 -7.88 -6.43 3.86
C ILE A 181 -6.46 -6.62 3.33
N LEU A 182 -5.56 -7.16 4.16
CA LEU A 182 -4.18 -7.46 3.76
C LEU A 182 -4.17 -8.45 2.58
N ALA A 183 -4.94 -9.53 2.67
CA ALA A 183 -5.05 -10.52 1.59
C ALA A 183 -5.61 -9.91 0.29
N THR A 184 -6.68 -9.10 0.36
CA THR A 184 -7.26 -8.46 -0.84
C THR A 184 -6.30 -7.44 -1.45
N SER A 185 -5.55 -6.71 -0.63
CA SER A 185 -4.54 -5.75 -1.07
C SER A 185 -3.35 -6.44 -1.76
N THR A 186 -2.89 -7.57 -1.21
CA THR A 186 -1.84 -8.40 -1.83
C THR A 186 -2.29 -9.00 -3.13
N LEU A 187 -3.54 -9.48 -3.23
CA LEU A 187 -4.09 -9.97 -4.49
C LEU A 187 -4.16 -8.87 -5.56
N SER A 188 -4.65 -7.69 -5.20
CA SER A 188 -4.68 -6.53 -6.09
C SER A 188 -3.27 -6.15 -6.59
N THR A 189 -2.29 -6.11 -5.68
CA THR A 189 -0.89 -5.81 -5.99
C THR A 189 -0.27 -6.89 -6.90
N PHE A 190 -0.59 -8.17 -6.66
CA PHE A 190 -0.13 -9.28 -7.48
C PHE A 190 -0.69 -9.20 -8.91
N VAL A 191 -1.96 -8.85 -9.08
CA VAL A 191 -2.57 -8.66 -10.40
C VAL A 191 -1.95 -7.45 -11.12
N LYS A 192 -1.68 -6.33 -10.43
CA LYS A 192 -0.93 -5.20 -11.02
C LYS A 192 0.45 -5.64 -11.52
N TYR A 193 1.16 -6.43 -10.71
CA TYR A 193 2.45 -6.96 -11.10
C TYR A 193 2.36 -7.87 -12.33
N ILE A 194 1.33 -8.72 -12.44
CA ILE A 194 1.07 -9.51 -13.66
C ILE A 194 0.83 -8.59 -14.87
N PHE A 195 0.10 -7.48 -14.69
CA PHE A 195 -0.11 -6.52 -15.76
C PHE A 195 1.20 -5.89 -16.22
N TYR A 196 2.07 -5.52 -15.28
CA TYR A 196 3.41 -5.01 -15.59
C TYR A 196 4.27 -6.04 -16.33
N VAL A 197 4.34 -7.29 -15.86
CA VAL A 197 5.15 -8.33 -16.54
C VAL A 197 4.60 -8.62 -17.94
N SER A 198 3.28 -8.68 -18.10
CA SER A 198 2.66 -8.87 -19.42
C SER A 198 2.99 -7.73 -20.39
N ASP A 199 2.96 -6.48 -19.91
CA ASP A 199 3.33 -5.31 -20.69
C ASP A 199 4.82 -5.32 -21.08
N MET A 200 5.70 -5.73 -20.16
CA MET A 200 7.13 -5.89 -20.42
C MET A 200 7.39 -6.96 -21.50
N LEU A 201 6.65 -8.07 -21.47
CA LEU A 201 6.74 -9.13 -22.48
C LEU A 201 6.19 -8.71 -23.85
N MET A 202 5.27 -7.74 -23.88
CA MET A 202 4.74 -7.12 -25.10
C MET A 202 5.57 -5.91 -25.55
N GLU A 203 6.79 -5.73 -25.02
CA GLU A 203 7.67 -4.59 -25.34
C GLU A 203 6.98 -3.22 -25.15
N GLY A 204 6.03 -3.12 -24.21
CA GLY A 204 5.28 -1.89 -23.95
C GLY A 204 4.13 -1.59 -24.91
N GLN A 205 3.78 -2.53 -25.80
CA GLN A 205 2.72 -2.34 -26.81
C GLN A 205 1.30 -2.56 -26.25
N TRP A 206 1.11 -2.73 -24.93
CA TRP A 206 -0.21 -3.00 -24.38
C TRP A 206 -1.07 -1.73 -24.19
N GLU A 207 -1.71 -1.29 -25.27
CA GLU A 207 -2.54 -0.08 -25.32
C GLU A 207 -3.63 -0.01 -24.22
N ARG A 208 -4.18 -1.16 -23.80
CA ARG A 208 -5.29 -1.25 -22.83
C ARG A 208 -4.86 -1.45 -21.37
N LYS A 209 -3.55 -1.49 -21.08
CA LYS A 209 -3.03 -1.69 -19.71
C LYS A 209 -3.59 -0.68 -18.70
N ALA A 210 -3.62 0.60 -19.07
CA ALA A 210 -4.10 1.68 -18.21
C ALA A 210 -5.58 1.46 -17.80
N VAL A 211 -6.41 1.02 -18.76
CA VAL A 211 -7.83 0.74 -18.53
C VAL A 211 -8.03 -0.45 -17.58
N TYR A 212 -7.29 -1.55 -17.78
CA TYR A 212 -7.38 -2.71 -16.87
C TYR A 212 -6.84 -2.40 -15.47
N THR A 213 -5.75 -1.65 -15.38
CA THR A 213 -5.20 -1.19 -14.09
C THR A 213 -6.21 -0.30 -13.36
N PHE A 214 -6.88 0.60 -14.09
CA PHE A 214 -7.95 1.43 -13.55
C PHE A 214 -9.11 0.58 -12.99
N TYR A 215 -9.60 -0.42 -13.75
CA TYR A 215 -10.68 -1.30 -13.28
C TYR A 215 -10.28 -2.10 -12.04
N LEU A 216 -9.06 -2.63 -12.01
CA LEU A 216 -8.53 -3.35 -10.86
C LEU A 216 -8.52 -2.47 -9.61
N GLU A 217 -8.06 -1.22 -9.74
CA GLU A 217 -8.03 -0.26 -8.64
C GLU A 217 -9.43 0.14 -8.18
N LEU A 218 -10.38 0.36 -9.10
CA LEU A 218 -11.77 0.65 -8.77
C LEU A 218 -12.44 -0.52 -8.03
N ILE A 219 -12.22 -1.75 -8.50
CA ILE A 219 -12.74 -2.97 -7.85
C ILE A 219 -12.10 -3.12 -6.48
N SER A 220 -10.79 -2.92 -6.36
CA SER A 220 -10.08 -2.99 -5.09
C SER A 220 -10.63 -1.98 -4.08
N ASP A 221 -10.86 -0.73 -4.49
CA ASP A 221 -11.44 0.31 -3.64
C ASP A 221 -12.88 -0.02 -3.23
N LEU A 222 -13.69 -0.56 -4.15
CA LEU A 222 -15.05 -1.01 -3.84
C LEU A 222 -15.06 -2.17 -2.84
N VAL A 223 -14.17 -3.16 -3.02
CA VAL A 223 -14.01 -4.28 -2.09
C VAL A 223 -13.60 -3.77 -0.71
N HIS A 224 -12.56 -2.93 -0.61
CA HIS A 224 -12.16 -2.36 0.67
C HIS A 224 -13.29 -1.55 1.31
N LEU A 225 -13.95 -0.66 0.57
CA LEU A 225 -15.07 0.15 1.08
C LEU A 225 -16.20 -0.74 1.64
N SER A 226 -16.56 -1.81 0.90
CA SER A 226 -17.58 -2.77 1.37
C SER A 226 -17.15 -3.51 2.63
N LEU A 227 -15.88 -3.92 2.74
CA LEU A 227 -15.34 -4.58 3.93
C LEU A 227 -15.34 -3.63 5.13
N TYR A 228 -14.84 -2.39 4.97
CA TYR A 228 -14.84 -1.38 6.03
C TYR A 228 -16.27 -1.06 6.50
N MET A 229 -17.23 -0.93 5.58
CA MET A 229 -18.63 -0.70 5.93
C MET A 229 -19.25 -1.88 6.68
N LEU A 230 -19.02 -3.12 6.21
CA LEU A 230 -19.50 -4.32 6.88
C LEU A 230 -18.95 -4.41 8.31
N PHE A 231 -17.65 -4.16 8.48
CA PHE A 231 -17.00 -4.21 9.78
C PHE A 231 -17.43 -3.07 10.71
N PHE A 232 -17.58 -1.85 10.16
CA PHE A 232 -18.12 -0.71 10.92
C PHE A 232 -19.51 -1.03 11.47
N ILE A 233 -20.41 -1.56 10.65
CA ILE A 233 -21.76 -1.96 11.08
C ILE A 233 -21.67 -3.09 12.12
N ALA A 234 -20.83 -4.11 11.88
CA ALA A 234 -20.67 -5.22 12.81
C ALA A 234 -20.20 -4.76 14.20
N ILE A 235 -19.20 -3.88 14.30
CA ILE A 235 -18.76 -3.36 15.60
C ILE A 235 -19.79 -2.39 16.17
N PHE A 236 -20.36 -1.52 15.35
CA PHE A 236 -21.35 -0.53 15.80
C PHE A 236 -22.54 -1.17 16.52
N LEU A 237 -23.07 -2.26 15.95
CA LEU A 237 -24.21 -2.98 16.53
C LEU A 237 -23.87 -3.72 17.83
N ASN A 238 -22.60 -4.10 18.06
CA ASN A 238 -22.19 -4.89 19.23
C ASN A 238 -21.53 -4.07 20.34
N TYR A 239 -20.78 -3.01 20.00
CA TYR A 239 -19.91 -2.26 20.92
C TYR A 239 -20.07 -0.74 20.83
N GLY A 240 -20.91 -0.23 19.92
CA GLY A 240 -21.04 1.21 19.67
C GLY A 240 -19.98 1.75 18.70
N VAL A 241 -19.78 3.07 18.68
CA VAL A 241 -19.05 3.77 17.59
C VAL A 241 -17.57 3.36 17.52
N PRO A 242 -17.12 2.72 16.43
CA PRO A 242 -15.71 2.35 16.26
C PRO A 242 -14.89 3.52 15.70
N LEU A 243 -14.38 4.39 16.59
CA LEU A 243 -13.60 5.57 16.19
C LEU A 243 -12.40 5.23 15.30
N HIS A 244 -11.74 4.08 15.54
CA HIS A 244 -10.61 3.60 14.74
C HIS A 244 -10.94 3.37 13.26
N LEU A 245 -12.22 3.11 12.91
CA LEU A 245 -12.63 2.84 11.53
C LEU A 245 -13.11 4.07 10.77
N ILE A 246 -13.39 5.18 11.45
CA ILE A 246 -13.95 6.38 10.82
C ILE A 246 -12.97 6.94 9.78
N ARG A 247 -11.68 6.99 10.14
CA ARG A 247 -10.64 7.50 9.25
C ARG A 247 -10.46 6.61 8.02
N GLU A 248 -10.31 5.31 8.22
CA GLU A 248 -10.17 4.33 7.14
C GLU A 248 -11.36 4.35 6.18
N LEU A 249 -12.58 4.46 6.73
CA LEU A 249 -13.79 4.60 5.92
C LEU A 249 -13.80 5.90 5.11
N TYR A 250 -13.37 7.01 5.71
CA TYR A 250 -13.25 8.28 5.01
C TYR A 250 -12.21 8.24 3.88
N GLU A 251 -11.03 7.67 4.15
CA GLU A 251 -9.94 7.58 3.18
C GLU A 251 -10.30 6.68 1.99
N THR A 252 -10.90 5.51 2.25
CA THR A 252 -11.39 4.61 1.19
C THR A 252 -12.53 5.21 0.39
N PHE A 253 -13.50 5.84 1.04
CA PHE A 253 -14.60 6.52 0.36
C PHE A 253 -14.11 7.69 -0.51
N ARG A 254 -13.17 8.51 0.01
CA ARG A 254 -12.56 9.60 -0.75
C ARG A 254 -11.83 9.07 -1.98
N SER A 255 -11.03 8.01 -1.82
CA SER A 255 -10.29 7.38 -2.92
C SER A 255 -11.23 6.86 -4.00
N PHE A 256 -12.26 6.13 -3.62
CA PHE A 256 -13.29 5.63 -4.53
C PHE A 256 -14.00 6.76 -5.28
N ARG A 257 -14.37 7.85 -4.59
CA ARG A 257 -15.00 9.02 -5.21
C ARG A 257 -14.10 9.71 -6.23
N ILE A 258 -12.81 9.88 -5.92
CA ILE A 258 -11.83 10.46 -6.84
C ILE A 258 -11.72 9.58 -8.08
N ARG A 259 -11.57 8.27 -7.92
CA ARG A 259 -11.49 7.33 -9.05
C ARG A 259 -12.73 7.31 -9.93
N ILE A 260 -13.94 7.38 -9.35
CA ILE A 260 -15.17 7.51 -10.13
C ILE A 260 -15.17 8.82 -10.92
N ALA A 261 -14.78 9.93 -10.31
CA ALA A 261 -14.71 11.22 -10.98
C ALA A 261 -13.72 11.16 -12.16
N ASP A 262 -12.58 10.50 -11.97
CA ASP A 262 -11.57 10.27 -13.02
C ASP A 262 -12.10 9.36 -14.13
N TYR A 263 -12.86 8.32 -13.81
CA TYR A 263 -13.52 7.46 -14.80
C TYR A 263 -14.53 8.21 -15.65
N ILE A 264 -15.41 8.98 -15.01
CA ILE A 264 -16.44 9.76 -15.71
C ILE A 264 -15.74 10.79 -16.61
N ARG A 265 -14.66 11.42 -16.13
CA ARG A 265 -13.84 12.35 -16.90
C ARG A 265 -13.17 11.67 -18.09
N TYR A 266 -12.52 10.52 -17.88
CA TYR A 266 -11.90 9.71 -18.92
C TYR A 266 -12.93 9.32 -20.00
N ARG A 267 -14.09 8.82 -19.59
CA ARG A 267 -15.16 8.43 -20.51
C ARG A 267 -15.69 9.63 -21.28
N LYS A 268 -15.84 10.81 -20.66
CA LYS A 268 -16.31 12.02 -21.32
C LYS A 268 -15.33 12.54 -22.38
N ILE A 269 -14.02 12.46 -22.12
CA ILE A 269 -12.98 12.89 -23.07
C ILE A 269 -12.87 11.88 -24.22
N THR A 270 -12.98 10.59 -23.91
CA THR A 270 -12.84 9.50 -24.87
C THR A 270 -14.10 9.28 -25.70
N SER A 271 -15.29 9.53 -25.11
CA SER A 271 -16.55 9.54 -25.85
C SER A 271 -16.51 10.70 -26.84
N ASN A 272 -16.72 10.38 -28.12
CA ASN A 272 -16.65 11.29 -29.25
C ASN A 272 -15.23 11.64 -29.72
N MET A 273 -14.15 10.93 -29.35
CA MET A 273 -12.83 11.18 -29.97
C MET A 273 -12.84 10.90 -31.48
N ASN A 274 -13.45 9.79 -31.90
CA ASN A 274 -13.53 9.43 -33.32
C ASN A 274 -14.44 10.38 -34.12
N GLU A 275 -15.45 10.96 -33.46
CA GLU A 275 -16.41 11.90 -34.07
C GLU A 275 -15.91 13.36 -34.03
N ARG A 276 -15.13 13.75 -33.02
CA ARG A 276 -14.64 15.14 -32.83
C ARG A 276 -13.46 15.49 -33.71
N PHE A 277 -12.63 14.51 -34.09
CA PHE A 277 -11.43 14.75 -34.87
C PHE A 277 -11.53 14.01 -36.21
N PRO A 278 -11.41 14.73 -37.35
CA PRO A 278 -11.39 14.10 -38.66
C PRO A 278 -10.15 13.21 -38.79
N GLU A 279 -10.29 12.16 -39.58
CA GLU A 279 -9.13 11.36 -40.02
C GLU A 279 -8.32 12.16 -41.03
N ALA A 280 -7.00 12.08 -40.92
CA ALA A 280 -6.12 12.67 -41.91
C ALA A 280 -6.25 11.90 -43.24
N THR A 281 -6.29 12.62 -44.36
CA THR A 281 -6.18 12.00 -45.68
C THR A 281 -4.74 11.51 -45.89
N SER A 282 -4.53 10.53 -46.77
CA SER A 282 -3.19 10.02 -47.10
C SER A 282 -2.26 11.14 -47.59
N GLU A 283 -2.79 12.11 -48.34
CA GLU A 283 -2.04 13.28 -48.83
C GLU A 283 -1.56 14.21 -47.71
N GLU A 284 -2.34 14.38 -46.63
CA GLU A 284 -1.95 15.19 -45.47
C GLU A 284 -0.91 14.47 -44.60
N LEU A 285 -0.94 13.15 -44.59
CA LEU A 285 -0.01 12.28 -43.87
C LEU A 285 1.38 12.29 -44.52
N ASP A 286 1.42 12.22 -45.85
CA ASP A 286 2.65 12.31 -46.64
C ASP A 286 3.29 13.70 -46.56
N ALA A 287 2.48 14.76 -46.43
CA ALA A 287 2.96 16.14 -46.35
C ALA A 287 3.53 16.53 -44.98
N SER A 288 3.14 15.85 -43.90
CA SER A 288 3.39 16.29 -42.51
C SER A 288 4.35 15.40 -41.73
N ASP A 289 5.20 14.64 -42.42
CA ASP A 289 6.07 13.60 -41.85
C ASP A 289 5.23 12.55 -41.10
N ALA A 290 5.06 11.36 -41.69
CA ALA A 290 4.18 10.32 -41.16
C ALA A 290 4.61 9.80 -39.77
N THR A 291 5.62 10.36 -39.12
CA THR A 291 6.08 9.95 -37.80
C THR A 291 5.29 10.60 -36.65
N CYS A 292 4.68 9.80 -35.77
CA CYS A 292 4.00 10.34 -34.59
C CYS A 292 5.01 10.80 -33.52
N ILE A 293 4.95 12.06 -33.08
CA ILE A 293 5.89 12.60 -32.06
C ILE A 293 5.75 11.97 -30.66
N ILE A 294 4.64 11.29 -30.37
CA ILE A 294 4.40 10.65 -29.06
C ILE A 294 5.12 9.31 -28.97
N CYS A 295 4.87 8.38 -29.91
CA CYS A 295 5.50 7.06 -29.92
C CYS A 295 6.74 6.96 -30.80
N ARG A 296 6.99 7.94 -31.68
CA ARG A 296 8.07 7.96 -32.68
C ARG A 296 7.99 6.85 -33.74
N GLU A 297 6.78 6.34 -33.98
CA GLU A 297 6.49 5.33 -35.01
C GLU A 297 5.72 5.96 -36.19
N GLU A 298 5.80 5.31 -37.35
CA GLU A 298 5.11 5.75 -38.58
C GLU A 298 3.59 5.56 -38.46
N MET A 299 2.83 6.54 -38.93
CA MET A 299 1.39 6.63 -38.87
C MET A 299 0.80 6.13 -40.17
N THR A 300 0.01 5.05 -40.09
CA THR A 300 -0.85 4.59 -41.19
C THR A 300 -2.27 5.17 -41.10
N THR A 301 -2.68 5.54 -39.88
CA THR A 301 -3.94 6.22 -39.58
C THR A 301 -3.68 7.26 -38.51
N ALA A 302 -4.12 8.50 -38.74
CA ALA A 302 -3.91 9.61 -37.82
C ALA A 302 -5.18 10.43 -37.63
N LYS A 303 -5.33 11.00 -36.43
CA LYS A 303 -6.36 11.98 -36.13
C LYS A 303 -5.76 13.37 -36.18
N LYS A 304 -6.47 14.27 -36.85
CA LYS A 304 -6.09 15.67 -36.99
C LYS A 304 -6.78 16.52 -35.92
N LEU A 305 -5.98 17.17 -35.08
CA LEU A 305 -6.49 18.18 -34.15
C LEU A 305 -6.86 19.48 -34.89
N LEU A 306 -7.67 20.32 -34.26
CA LEU A 306 -8.04 21.65 -34.79
C LEU A 306 -6.84 22.56 -35.06
N CYS A 307 -5.72 22.32 -34.38
CA CYS A 307 -4.46 23.03 -34.60
C CYS A 307 -3.61 22.45 -35.75
N GLY A 308 -4.11 21.44 -36.47
CA GLY A 308 -3.48 20.85 -37.64
C GLY A 308 -2.50 19.69 -37.38
N HIS A 309 -2.13 19.42 -36.12
CA HIS A 309 -1.17 18.35 -35.79
C HIS A 309 -1.80 16.95 -35.83
N LEU A 310 -1.02 15.98 -36.31
CA LEU A 310 -1.42 14.59 -36.55
C LEU A 310 -0.79 13.65 -35.51
N PHE A 311 -1.59 12.70 -35.02
CA PHE A 311 -1.14 11.68 -34.06
C PHE A 311 -1.92 10.37 -34.27
N HIS A 312 -1.34 9.22 -33.90
CA HIS A 312 -2.14 7.99 -33.77
C HIS A 312 -3.27 8.19 -32.76
N VAL A 313 -4.40 7.51 -32.99
CA VAL A 313 -5.58 7.57 -32.12
C VAL A 313 -5.23 7.18 -30.67
N HIS A 314 -4.46 6.10 -30.49
CA HIS A 314 -4.07 5.60 -29.17
C HIS A 314 -3.11 6.56 -28.45
N CYS A 315 -2.12 7.10 -29.18
CA CYS A 315 -1.18 8.10 -28.65
C CYS A 315 -1.90 9.37 -28.19
N LEU A 316 -2.81 9.89 -29.02
CA LEU A 316 -3.59 11.07 -28.68
C LEU A 316 -4.51 10.82 -27.48
N ARG A 317 -5.14 9.64 -27.41
CA ARG A 317 -5.97 9.24 -26.25
C ARG A 317 -5.13 9.23 -24.97
N SER A 318 -3.97 8.57 -24.99
CA SER A 318 -3.07 8.47 -23.83
C SER A 318 -2.54 9.83 -23.37
N TRP A 319 -2.23 10.74 -24.30
CA TRP A 319 -1.81 12.09 -23.95
C TRP A 319 -2.94 12.91 -23.31
N LEU A 320 -4.14 12.83 -23.89
CA LEU A 320 -5.34 13.52 -23.40
C LEU A 320 -5.78 13.10 -22.00
N GLU A 321 -5.40 11.90 -21.55
CA GLU A 321 -5.62 11.45 -20.16
C GLU A 321 -4.85 12.32 -19.15
N ARG A 322 -3.70 12.88 -19.54
CA ARG A 322 -2.81 13.65 -18.65
C ARG A 322 -2.87 15.15 -18.92
N GLN A 323 -2.96 15.55 -20.18
CA GLN A 323 -2.85 16.94 -20.61
C GLN A 323 -3.86 17.25 -21.72
N HIS A 324 -4.72 18.26 -21.51
CA HIS A 324 -5.77 18.64 -22.49
C HIS A 324 -5.27 19.64 -23.55
N THR A 325 -4.00 19.51 -23.95
CA THR A 325 -3.33 20.41 -24.88
C THR A 325 -2.64 19.61 -25.99
N CYS A 326 -2.48 20.20 -27.16
CA CYS A 326 -1.73 19.56 -28.24
C CYS A 326 -0.27 19.28 -27.78
N PRO A 327 0.24 18.04 -27.95
CA PRO A 327 1.63 17.70 -27.60
C PRO A 327 2.67 18.59 -28.27
N THR A 328 2.40 19.04 -29.50
CA THR A 328 3.35 19.84 -30.30
C THR A 328 3.25 21.32 -29.98
N CYS A 329 2.04 21.91 -30.04
CA CYS A 329 1.86 23.37 -29.93
C CYS A 329 1.24 23.85 -28.62
N ARG A 330 0.86 22.93 -27.71
CA ARG A 330 0.19 23.21 -26.43
C ARG A 330 -1.13 23.98 -26.55
N ALA A 331 -1.69 24.10 -27.76
CA ALA A 331 -3.00 24.70 -27.96
C ALA A 331 -4.10 23.88 -27.24
N PRO A 332 -5.09 24.54 -26.62
CA PRO A 332 -6.19 23.85 -25.97
C PRO A 332 -7.04 23.11 -27.00
N ILE A 333 -7.41 21.87 -26.67
CA ILE A 333 -8.10 20.95 -27.59
C ILE A 333 -9.62 21.21 -27.64
N VAL A 334 -10.14 21.94 -26.65
CA VAL A 334 -11.48 22.50 -26.65
C VAL A 334 -11.31 24.02 -26.76
N PRO A 335 -11.82 24.69 -27.82
CA PRO A 335 -11.92 26.14 -27.83
C PRO A 335 -12.70 26.55 -26.59
N ALA A 336 -12.20 27.52 -25.82
CA ALA A 336 -13.01 28.11 -24.75
C ALA A 336 -14.29 28.63 -25.41
N ASP A 337 -15.44 28.16 -24.93
CA ASP A 337 -16.73 28.69 -25.34
C ASP A 337 -16.62 30.22 -25.18
N ASN A 338 -16.77 30.95 -26.28
CA ASN A 338 -16.51 32.39 -26.33
C ASN A 338 -17.52 33.10 -25.42
N GLY A 339 -17.17 33.26 -24.15
CA GLY A 339 -18.05 33.82 -23.14
C GLY A 339 -17.49 33.67 -21.73
N ARG A 340 -16.50 34.49 -21.39
CA ARG A 340 -15.91 34.74 -20.04
C ARG A 340 -14.68 33.90 -19.66
N ALA A 341 -13.50 34.40 -20.02
CA ALA A 341 -12.37 34.60 -19.08
C ALA A 341 -11.13 35.09 -19.84
N ALA A 342 -11.19 36.32 -20.37
CA ALA A 342 -9.98 37.10 -20.57
C ALA A 342 -9.57 37.69 -19.22
N SER A 343 -8.76 36.97 -18.45
CA SER A 343 -7.87 37.49 -17.39
C SER A 343 -7.25 36.35 -16.59
N SER A 344 -6.10 35.84 -17.07
CA SER A 344 -5.02 35.30 -16.22
C SER A 344 -3.95 34.60 -17.08
N ARG A 345 -3.23 35.40 -17.87
CA ARG A 345 -1.88 35.05 -18.30
C ARG A 345 -0.96 36.22 -18.00
N GLN A 346 -0.55 36.31 -16.74
CA GLN A 346 0.73 36.89 -16.31
C GLN A 346 0.81 36.75 -14.80
N HIS A 347 1.69 35.87 -14.33
CA HIS A 347 2.48 35.85 -13.09
C HIS A 347 3.21 34.49 -13.21
N GLY A 348 4.50 34.43 -13.55
CA GLY A 348 5.56 35.07 -12.79
C GLY A 348 5.92 34.12 -11.65
N ALA A 349 7.12 33.55 -11.70
CA ALA A 349 7.67 32.66 -10.69
C ALA A 349 7.45 33.20 -9.27
N GLN A 350 6.95 32.36 -8.36
CA GLN A 350 7.10 32.58 -6.92
C GLN A 350 6.97 31.26 -6.16
N ALA A 351 8.03 30.97 -5.42
CA ALA A 351 8.10 29.98 -4.36
C ALA A 351 6.99 30.26 -3.32
N GLY A 352 6.21 29.23 -3.00
CA GLY A 352 5.17 29.26 -1.98
C GLY A 352 5.47 28.24 -0.89
N VAL A 353 6.20 28.69 0.14
CA VAL A 353 6.31 28.01 1.43
C VAL A 353 4.90 27.94 2.05
N GLN A 354 4.42 26.73 2.37
CA GLN A 354 3.16 26.55 3.10
C GLN A 354 3.36 26.83 4.60
N PRO A 355 2.54 27.69 5.24
CA PRO A 355 2.67 28.03 6.66
C PRO A 355 2.02 26.99 7.61
N GLY A 356 2.05 25.70 7.23
CA GLY A 356 1.53 24.59 8.06
C GLY A 356 2.61 23.67 8.65
N VAL A 357 3.88 23.86 8.26
CA VAL A 357 4.97 22.92 8.58
C VAL A 357 5.73 23.29 9.87
N PHE A 358 5.57 24.52 10.37
CA PHE A 358 6.36 25.01 11.51
C PHE A 358 5.96 24.45 12.89
N LEU A 359 4.72 23.95 13.05
CA LEU A 359 4.30 23.27 14.29
C LEU A 359 4.62 21.76 14.29
N PHE A 360 4.83 21.17 13.11
CA PHE A 360 5.18 19.75 12.98
C PHE A 360 6.68 19.49 13.15
N LEU A 361 7.54 20.44 12.74
CA LEU A 361 9.00 20.28 12.87
C LEU A 361 9.48 20.38 14.32
N TYR A 362 8.91 21.27 15.15
CA TYR A 362 9.30 21.37 16.56
C TYR A 362 8.86 20.17 17.41
N PHE A 363 7.82 19.43 16.99
CA PHE A 363 7.40 18.19 17.67
C PHE A 363 8.09 16.94 17.11
N SER A 364 8.51 16.97 15.84
CA SER A 364 9.34 15.94 15.20
C SER A 364 10.74 15.84 15.83
N ASP A 365 11.31 16.95 16.28
CA ASP A 365 12.63 16.96 16.90
C ASP A 365 12.65 16.41 18.34
N LEU A 366 11.51 16.41 19.04
CA LEU A 366 11.42 15.91 20.42
C LEU A 366 11.23 14.38 20.51
N ILE A 367 10.85 13.72 19.40
CA ILE A 367 10.63 12.25 19.31
C ILE A 367 11.32 11.70 18.05
N SER A 368 12.45 12.30 17.67
CA SER A 368 13.37 11.70 16.72
C SER A 368 14.06 10.50 17.40
N LEU A 369 13.41 9.34 17.33
CA LEU A 369 14.03 8.03 17.55
C LEU A 369 14.15 7.35 16.17
N PRO A 370 15.18 7.66 15.36
CA PRO A 370 15.34 7.12 14.01
C PRO A 370 15.80 5.65 14.01
N HIS A 371 15.68 4.95 15.14
CA HIS A 371 16.38 3.69 15.38
C HIS A 371 15.50 2.53 15.80
N ILE A 372 14.17 2.65 15.82
CA ILE A 372 13.31 1.51 16.23
C ILE A 372 13.09 0.50 15.09
N PHE A 373 13.16 0.92 13.82
CA PHE A 373 12.90 0.03 12.67
C PHE A 373 14.12 -0.33 11.82
N LEU A 374 15.31 0.14 12.20
CA LEU A 374 16.58 -0.19 11.53
C LEU A 374 17.44 -1.24 12.25
N PHE A 375 16.85 -1.96 13.21
CA PHE A 375 17.49 -3.14 13.77
C PHE A 375 17.05 -4.41 13.07
#